data_AF-A0A1A9G1S6-F1
#
_entry.id   AF-A0A1A9G1S6-F1
#
_cell.length_a   1.000
_cell.length_b   1.000
_cell.length_c   1.000
_cell.angle_alpha   90.00
_cell.angle_beta   90.00
_cell.angle_gamma   90.00
#
_symmetry.space_group_name_H-M   'P 1'
#
loop_
_entity.id
_entity.type
_entity.pdbx_description
1 polymer ?
#
loop_
_entity_poly.entity_id
_entity_poly.type
_entity_poly.pdbx_seq_one_letter_code
_entity_poly.pdbx_strand_id
1 'polypeptide(L)'
;MNVHASNLDIEKFRKIHAHVVRGASDGERDNARRMAEAMAAKAGMTYAAAVSSLDAKPASKPASFFDGFEDWMEEKEPGYKARKAHENAERQDRYAARRAELLKQFGTIKAIFDPTGRESLLLQAGKPFVTKRRSYVDVCGTRRYFADEFAGVHGTYFRLTDVDPAAVTAIKGAFPFPQTVAEAFEELRSWDKLEKDRANFYDHHEYYFDLPIELRVELLRDVMRNQPVASWEDLDARFHYKSYSWQQQWIDEREFEDAEWSRLFADVQILRAQSATTPTKSGQSGTPVHQEPGYRDPGAQSGHRTTSQKRADVLSMLDTHPDLSSREIARRVGVSPQTVATLRRKASHG
;
A
#
# COMPACT_ATOMS: atom_id res chain seq x y z
N MET A 1 -11.92 -30.47 -36.81
CA MET A 1 -12.11 -29.13 -37.40
C MET A 1 -12.81 -28.28 -36.35
N ASN A 2 -12.10 -27.33 -35.74
CA ASN A 2 -12.67 -26.45 -34.72
C ASN A 2 -13.51 -25.38 -35.41
N VAL A 3 -14.82 -25.40 -35.19
CA VAL A 3 -15.72 -24.33 -35.59
C VAL A 3 -15.43 -23.15 -34.66
N HIS A 4 -14.72 -22.14 -35.17
CA HIS A 4 -14.54 -20.89 -34.44
C HIS A 4 -15.92 -20.29 -34.15
N ALA A 5 -16.22 -20.02 -32.88
CA ALA A 5 -17.37 -19.23 -32.49
C ALA A 5 -17.30 -17.87 -33.21
N SER A 6 -18.34 -17.52 -33.96
CA SER A 6 -18.37 -16.29 -34.74
C SER A 6 -18.39 -15.07 -33.80
N ASN A 7 -17.33 -14.28 -33.78
CA ASN A 7 -17.25 -13.01 -33.06
C ASN A 7 -18.04 -11.88 -33.77
N LEU A 8 -19.18 -12.21 -34.40
CA LEU A 8 -20.06 -11.22 -34.99
C LEU A 8 -20.83 -10.52 -33.85
N ASP A 9 -20.66 -9.21 -33.71
CA ASP A 9 -21.51 -8.39 -32.85
C ASP A 9 -22.92 -8.32 -33.44
N ILE A 10 -23.78 -9.25 -32.99
CA ILE A 10 -25.13 -9.47 -33.51
C ILE A 10 -26.03 -8.23 -33.33
N GLU A 11 -25.88 -7.48 -32.23
CA GLU A 11 -26.71 -6.30 -31.99
C GLU A 11 -26.35 -5.14 -32.92
N LYS A 12 -25.04 -4.89 -33.09
CA LYS A 12 -24.56 -3.88 -34.03
C LYS A 12 -24.88 -4.25 -35.47
N PHE A 13 -24.71 -5.53 -35.83
CA PHE A 13 -25.09 -6.04 -37.15
C PHE A 13 -26.61 -5.89 -37.39
N ARG A 14 -27.47 -6.19 -36.41
CA ARG A 14 -28.93 -6.01 -36.49
C ARG A 14 -29.32 -4.56 -36.76
N LYS A 15 -28.68 -3.60 -36.09
CA LYS A 15 -28.93 -2.15 -36.29
C LYS A 15 -28.55 -1.72 -37.70
N ILE A 16 -27.37 -2.11 -38.19
CA ILE A 16 -26.92 -1.75 -39.53
C ILE A 16 -27.78 -2.43 -40.60
N HIS A 17 -28.13 -3.71 -40.41
CA HIS A 17 -29.04 -4.45 -41.30
C HIS A 17 -30.42 -3.78 -41.40
N ALA A 18 -30.94 -3.23 -40.30
CA ALA A 18 -32.18 -2.47 -40.33
C ALA A 18 -32.12 -1.24 -41.27
N HIS A 19 -30.96 -0.59 -41.40
CA HIS A 19 -30.75 0.50 -42.38
C HIS A 19 -30.59 -0.01 -43.81
N VAL A 20 -30.09 -1.23 -44.02
CA VAL A 20 -30.10 -1.87 -45.35
C VAL A 20 -31.52 -2.07 -45.86
N VAL A 21 -32.43 -2.50 -44.97
CA VAL A 21 -33.83 -2.80 -45.32
C VAL A 21 -34.71 -1.54 -45.35
N ARG A 22 -34.46 -0.57 -44.44
CA ARG A 22 -35.37 0.58 -44.21
C ARG A 22 -34.74 1.95 -44.46
N GLY A 23 -33.53 2.02 -45.06
CA GLY A 23 -32.87 3.29 -45.37
C GLY A 23 -33.75 4.21 -46.23
N ALA A 24 -33.64 5.52 -46.03
CA ALA A 24 -34.52 6.52 -46.64
C ALA A 24 -34.11 6.85 -48.09
N SER A 25 -32.83 6.65 -48.43
CA SER A 25 -32.30 6.81 -49.78
C SER A 25 -31.48 5.60 -50.22
N ASP A 26 -31.29 5.44 -51.54
CA ASP A 26 -30.50 4.33 -52.09
C ASP A 26 -29.02 4.40 -51.67
N GLY A 27 -28.46 5.62 -51.57
CA GLY A 27 -27.09 5.82 -51.06
C GLY A 27 -26.90 5.40 -49.60
N GLU A 28 -27.91 5.59 -48.75
CA GLU A 28 -27.89 5.11 -47.37
C GLU A 28 -27.95 3.58 -47.28
N ARG A 29 -28.79 2.95 -48.10
CA ARG A 29 -28.92 1.49 -48.16
C ARG A 29 -27.64 0.84 -48.65
N ASP A 30 -27.00 1.41 -49.68
CA ASP A 30 -25.74 0.93 -50.23
C ASP A 30 -24.59 1.05 -49.23
N ASN A 31 -24.50 2.19 -48.53
CA ASN A 31 -23.50 2.37 -47.48
C ASN A 31 -23.71 1.38 -46.32
N ALA A 32 -24.95 1.23 -45.84
CA ALA A 32 -25.30 0.27 -44.80
C ALA A 32 -24.99 -1.18 -45.23
N ARG A 33 -25.21 -1.52 -46.51
CA ARG A 33 -24.91 -2.85 -47.06
C ARG A 33 -23.41 -3.12 -47.04
N ARG A 34 -22.59 -2.17 -47.51
CA ARG A 34 -21.12 -2.30 -47.46
C ARG A 34 -20.59 -2.44 -46.03
N MET A 35 -21.16 -1.70 -45.09
CA MET A 35 -20.80 -1.81 -43.67
C MET A 35 -21.18 -3.17 -43.07
N ALA A 36 -22.37 -3.68 -43.39
CA ALA A 36 -22.81 -4.99 -42.92
C ALA A 36 -21.99 -6.12 -43.54
N GLU A 37 -21.68 -6.07 -44.84
CA GLU A 37 -20.80 -7.02 -45.52
C GLU A 37 -19.40 -7.05 -44.90
N ALA A 38 -18.82 -5.88 -44.62
CA ALA A 38 -17.51 -5.79 -43.95
C ALA A 38 -17.54 -6.38 -42.53
N MET A 39 -18.63 -6.17 -41.79
CA MET A 39 -18.80 -6.78 -40.46
C MET A 39 -18.92 -8.29 -40.51
N ALA A 40 -19.71 -8.83 -41.45
CA ALA A 40 -19.83 -10.27 -41.65
C ALA A 40 -18.49 -10.89 -42.05
N ALA A 41 -17.78 -10.29 -43.00
CA ALA A 41 -16.47 -10.76 -43.46
C ALA A 41 -15.42 -10.77 -42.34
N LYS A 42 -15.40 -9.73 -41.49
CA LYS A 42 -14.50 -9.67 -40.32
C LYS A 42 -14.78 -10.80 -39.31
N ALA A 43 -16.02 -11.26 -39.24
CA ALA A 43 -16.42 -12.41 -38.41
C ALA A 43 -16.25 -13.77 -39.13
N GLY A 44 -15.66 -13.80 -40.33
CA GLY A 44 -15.46 -15.01 -41.13
C GLY A 44 -16.75 -15.56 -41.76
N MET A 45 -17.78 -14.73 -41.89
CA MET A 45 -19.11 -15.10 -42.40
C MET A 45 -19.43 -14.39 -43.71
N THR A 46 -20.28 -15.00 -44.53
CA THR A 46 -20.94 -14.27 -45.62
C THR A 46 -22.04 -13.38 -45.06
N TYR A 47 -22.40 -12.31 -45.77
CA TYR A 47 -23.52 -11.44 -45.39
C TYR A 47 -24.83 -12.24 -45.19
N ALA A 48 -25.14 -13.19 -46.07
CA ALA A 48 -26.32 -14.05 -45.94
C ALA A 48 -26.28 -14.92 -44.67
N ALA A 49 -25.13 -15.49 -44.31
CA ALA A 49 -24.96 -16.26 -43.07
C ALA A 49 -25.11 -15.38 -41.81
N ALA A 50 -24.62 -14.13 -41.88
CA ALA A 50 -24.78 -13.16 -40.81
C ALA A 50 -26.24 -12.71 -40.64
N VAL A 51 -26.98 -12.51 -41.74
CA VAL A 51 -28.42 -12.23 -41.70
C VAL A 51 -29.21 -13.40 -41.12
N SER A 52 -28.91 -14.64 -41.54
CA SER A 52 -29.54 -15.84 -40.97
C SER A 52 -29.29 -15.99 -39.46
N SER A 53 -28.20 -15.42 -38.96
CA SER A 53 -27.84 -15.43 -37.54
C SER A 53 -28.61 -14.39 -36.72
N LEU A 54 -29.32 -13.44 -37.35
CA LEU A 54 -30.22 -12.49 -36.68
C LEU A 54 -31.47 -13.15 -36.11
N ASP A 55 -31.92 -14.23 -36.77
CA ASP A 55 -33.12 -15.01 -36.42
C ASP A 55 -32.80 -16.15 -35.44
N ALA A 56 -31.52 -16.45 -35.23
CA ALA A 56 -31.11 -17.40 -34.21
C ALA A 56 -31.43 -16.85 -32.82
N LYS A 57 -32.14 -17.64 -31.99
CA LYS A 57 -32.32 -17.33 -30.56
C LYS A 57 -30.93 -17.06 -29.97
N PRO A 58 -30.74 -15.98 -29.20
CA PRO A 58 -29.47 -15.73 -28.55
C PRO A 58 -29.08 -16.99 -27.78
N ALA A 59 -27.89 -17.52 -28.04
CA ALA A 59 -27.35 -18.61 -27.25
C ALA A 59 -27.47 -18.17 -25.79
N SER A 60 -28.19 -18.94 -24.97
CA SER A 60 -28.30 -18.66 -23.54
C SER A 60 -26.89 -18.47 -23.01
N LYS A 61 -26.62 -17.30 -22.42
CA LYS A 61 -25.36 -17.11 -21.70
C LYS A 61 -25.19 -18.33 -20.78
N PRO A 62 -24.03 -18.98 -20.77
CA PRO A 62 -23.80 -20.05 -19.81
C PRO A 62 -24.07 -19.44 -18.43
N ALA A 63 -25.01 -20.03 -17.70
CA ALA A 63 -25.36 -19.56 -16.38
C ALA A 63 -24.06 -19.53 -15.56
N SER A 64 -23.68 -18.34 -15.10
CA SER A 64 -22.59 -18.23 -14.14
C SER A 64 -22.97 -19.06 -12.93
N PHE A 65 -22.00 -19.70 -12.29
CA PHE A 65 -22.23 -20.40 -11.01
C PHE A 65 -22.88 -19.49 -9.94
N PHE A 66 -22.79 -18.17 -10.12
CA PHE A 66 -23.36 -17.14 -9.25
C PHE A 66 -24.71 -16.57 -9.74
N ASP A 67 -25.23 -17.01 -10.87
CA ASP A 67 -26.54 -16.56 -11.35
C ASP A 67 -27.63 -17.05 -10.37
N GLY A 68 -28.41 -16.10 -9.84
CA GLY A 68 -29.42 -16.37 -8.80
C GLY A 68 -28.90 -16.23 -7.36
N PHE A 69 -27.62 -15.87 -7.13
CA PHE A 69 -27.12 -15.62 -5.77
C PHE A 69 -27.88 -14.49 -5.07
N GLU A 70 -28.16 -13.39 -5.76
CA GLU A 70 -28.93 -12.28 -5.19
C GLU A 70 -30.38 -12.66 -4.91
N ASP A 71 -30.99 -13.52 -5.74
CA ASP A 71 -32.33 -14.06 -5.51
C ASP A 71 -32.34 -14.98 -4.27
N TRP A 72 -31.34 -15.84 -4.15
CA TRP A 72 -31.16 -16.71 -2.98
C TRP A 72 -30.93 -15.90 -1.69
N MET A 73 -30.12 -14.84 -1.75
CA MET A 73 -29.92 -13.93 -0.61
C MET A 73 -31.19 -13.17 -0.26
N GLU A 74 -31.98 -12.72 -1.23
CA GLU A 74 -33.26 -12.06 -0.99
C GLU A 74 -34.28 -13.01 -0.34
N GLU A 75 -34.29 -14.29 -0.71
CA GLU A 75 -35.11 -15.31 -0.06
C GLU A 75 -34.68 -15.57 1.40
N LYS A 76 -33.36 -15.55 1.67
CA LYS A 76 -32.78 -15.77 3.00
C LYS A 76 -32.85 -14.54 3.92
N GLU A 77 -32.67 -13.36 3.35
CA GLU A 77 -32.63 -12.07 4.03
C GLU A 77 -33.46 -11.06 3.22
N PRO A 78 -34.79 -11.01 3.44
CA PRO A 78 -35.67 -10.07 2.74
C PRO A 78 -35.19 -8.63 2.86
N GLY A 79 -35.09 -7.92 1.74
CA GLY A 79 -34.53 -6.57 1.64
C GLY A 79 -33.04 -6.53 1.29
N TYR A 80 -32.36 -7.67 1.15
CA TYR A 80 -30.94 -7.74 0.75
C TYR A 80 -30.66 -6.93 -0.52
N LYS A 81 -31.43 -7.14 -1.59
CA LYS A 81 -31.25 -6.46 -2.87
C LYS A 81 -31.44 -4.96 -2.75
N ALA A 82 -32.47 -4.53 -2.00
CA ALA A 82 -32.73 -3.12 -1.76
C ALA A 82 -31.56 -2.46 -1.00
N ARG A 83 -31.05 -3.14 0.04
CA ARG A 83 -29.88 -2.69 0.79
C ARG A 83 -28.62 -2.63 -0.07
N LYS A 84 -28.32 -3.67 -0.87
CA LYS A 84 -27.18 -3.67 -1.80
C LYS A 84 -27.29 -2.58 -2.87
N ALA A 85 -28.48 -2.36 -3.42
CA ALA A 85 -28.72 -1.30 -4.38
C ALA A 85 -28.48 0.08 -3.76
N HIS A 86 -28.93 0.31 -2.53
CA HIS A 86 -28.66 1.53 -1.77
C HIS A 86 -27.15 1.72 -1.51
N GLU A 87 -26.47 0.71 -0.97
CA GLU A 87 -25.01 0.74 -0.73
C GLU A 87 -24.22 1.07 -2.00
N ASN A 88 -24.62 0.47 -3.14
CA ASN A 88 -23.99 0.72 -4.42
C ASN A 88 -24.29 2.13 -4.94
N ALA A 89 -25.51 2.65 -4.78
CA ALA A 89 -25.86 4.01 -5.15
C ALA A 89 -25.04 5.03 -4.34
N GLU A 90 -24.97 4.88 -3.02
CA GLU A 90 -24.15 5.73 -2.17
C GLU A 90 -22.67 5.68 -2.56
N ARG A 91 -22.16 4.50 -2.92
CA ARG A 91 -20.77 4.35 -3.41
C ARG A 91 -20.56 5.12 -4.72
N GLN A 92 -21.49 5.00 -5.67
CA GLN A 92 -21.40 5.73 -6.94
C GLN A 92 -21.48 7.24 -6.72
N ASP A 93 -22.30 7.72 -5.79
CA ASP A 93 -22.38 9.13 -5.41
C ASP A 93 -21.05 9.63 -4.82
N ARG A 94 -20.41 8.85 -3.93
CA ARG A 94 -19.07 9.17 -3.39
C ARG A 94 -18.02 9.26 -4.50
N TYR A 95 -17.98 8.30 -5.42
CA TYR A 95 -17.03 8.35 -6.54
C TYR A 95 -17.32 9.49 -7.51
N ALA A 96 -18.59 9.81 -7.77
CA ALA A 96 -18.98 10.95 -8.59
C ALA A 96 -18.53 12.28 -7.96
N ALA A 97 -18.73 12.44 -6.65
CA ALA A 97 -18.26 13.60 -5.90
C ALA A 97 -16.72 13.71 -5.95
N ARG A 98 -16.00 12.59 -5.74
CA ARG A 98 -14.53 12.58 -5.82
C ARG A 98 -14.02 12.92 -7.21
N ARG A 99 -14.61 12.36 -8.27
CA ARG A 99 -14.26 12.72 -9.67
C ARG A 99 -14.50 14.21 -9.93
N ALA A 100 -15.60 14.78 -9.45
CA ALA A 100 -15.89 16.20 -9.61
C ALA A 100 -14.84 17.09 -8.91
N GLU A 101 -14.42 16.71 -7.70
CA GLU A 101 -13.35 17.40 -6.97
C GLU A 101 -12.01 17.33 -7.72
N LEU A 102 -11.65 16.15 -8.24
CA LEU A 102 -10.43 15.97 -9.02
C LEU A 102 -10.44 16.78 -10.31
N LEU A 103 -11.58 16.84 -11.00
CA LEU A 103 -11.74 17.69 -12.18
C LEU A 103 -11.61 19.18 -11.84
N LYS A 104 -12.09 19.62 -10.67
CA LYS A 104 -11.88 20.99 -10.19
C LYS A 104 -10.40 21.28 -9.91
N GLN A 105 -9.68 20.31 -9.34
CA GLN A 105 -8.27 20.45 -8.97
C GLN A 105 -7.34 20.45 -10.20
N PHE A 106 -7.53 19.52 -11.13
CA PHE A 106 -6.63 19.28 -12.26
C PHE A 106 -7.13 19.88 -13.59
N GLY A 107 -8.38 20.34 -13.64
CA GLY A 107 -9.03 20.94 -14.80
C GLY A 107 -9.50 19.93 -15.85
N THR A 108 -8.69 18.94 -16.20
CA THR A 108 -9.03 17.94 -17.21
C THR A 108 -8.67 16.52 -16.76
N ILE A 109 -9.39 15.52 -17.27
CA ILE A 109 -9.05 14.10 -17.05
C ILE A 109 -7.62 13.83 -17.54
N LYS A 110 -7.23 14.39 -18.69
CA LYS A 110 -5.88 14.22 -19.23
C LYS A 110 -4.79 14.67 -18.23
N ALA A 111 -4.99 15.82 -17.57
CA ALA A 111 -4.03 16.34 -16.59
C ALA A 111 -3.89 15.45 -15.33
N ILE A 112 -4.94 14.71 -14.95
CA ILE A 112 -4.90 13.74 -13.84
C ILE A 112 -4.00 12.55 -14.20
N PHE A 113 -4.05 12.11 -15.47
CA PHE A 113 -3.36 10.93 -15.97
C PHE A 113 -1.99 11.19 -16.58
N ASP A 114 -1.68 12.45 -16.90
CA ASP A 114 -0.35 12.81 -17.37
C ASP A 114 0.68 12.57 -16.26
N PRO A 115 1.88 12.05 -16.60
CA PRO A 115 2.92 11.83 -15.61
C PRO A 115 3.23 13.12 -14.85
N THR A 116 3.20 13.03 -13.53
CA THR A 116 3.73 14.09 -12.65
C THR A 116 5.24 14.26 -12.86
N GLY A 117 5.81 15.31 -12.29
CA GLY A 117 7.27 15.52 -12.34
C GLY A 117 8.06 14.35 -11.75
N ARG A 118 7.59 13.76 -10.64
CA ARG A 118 8.22 12.59 -10.00
C ARG A 118 8.12 11.33 -10.86
N GLU A 119 6.94 11.07 -11.44
CA GLU A 119 6.77 9.95 -12.37
C GLU A 119 7.68 10.09 -13.59
N SER A 120 7.79 11.30 -14.14
CA SER A 120 8.65 11.58 -15.29
C SER A 120 10.12 11.25 -15.00
N LEU A 121 10.62 11.59 -13.80
CA LEU A 121 11.98 11.27 -13.37
C LEU A 121 12.20 9.75 -13.25
N LEU A 122 11.23 9.03 -12.68
CA LEU A 122 11.29 7.57 -12.54
C LEU A 122 11.25 6.87 -13.90
N LEU A 123 10.35 7.29 -14.78
CA LEU A 123 10.25 6.78 -16.15
C LEU A 123 11.54 7.04 -16.94
N GLN A 124 12.17 8.19 -16.75
CA GLN A 124 13.45 8.51 -17.37
C GLN A 124 14.59 7.62 -16.83
N ALA A 125 14.69 7.47 -15.51
CA ALA A 125 15.69 6.63 -14.87
C ALA A 125 15.54 5.14 -15.22
N GLY A 126 14.29 4.67 -15.33
CA GLY A 126 13.98 3.29 -15.69
C GLY A 126 14.12 2.97 -17.18
N LYS A 127 14.12 3.98 -18.06
CA LYS A 127 14.13 3.79 -19.52
C LYS A 127 15.17 2.78 -20.05
N PRO A 128 16.42 2.74 -19.57
CA PRO A 128 17.43 1.79 -20.05
C PRO A 128 17.10 0.32 -19.78
N PHE A 129 16.24 0.05 -18.80
CA PHE A 129 15.92 -1.31 -18.33
C PHE A 129 14.60 -1.84 -18.91
N VAL A 130 13.91 -1.06 -19.76
CA VAL A 130 12.67 -1.50 -20.42
C VAL A 130 13.01 -2.37 -21.62
N THR A 131 12.68 -3.66 -21.56
CA THR A 131 12.91 -4.61 -22.66
C THR A 131 11.71 -4.71 -23.60
N LYS A 132 10.50 -4.38 -23.11
CA LYS A 132 9.28 -4.46 -23.91
C LYS A 132 8.27 -3.39 -23.50
N ARG A 133 7.61 -2.81 -24.50
CA ARG A 133 6.56 -1.82 -24.31
C ARG A 133 5.24 -2.29 -24.88
N ARG A 134 4.16 -1.90 -24.21
CA ARG A 134 2.80 -1.99 -24.74
C ARG A 134 2.16 -0.61 -24.73
N SER A 135 1.05 -0.49 -25.46
CA SER A 135 0.23 0.71 -25.45
C SER A 135 -1.21 0.38 -25.11
N TYR A 136 -1.88 1.30 -24.44
CA TYR A 136 -3.32 1.27 -24.21
C TYR A 136 -3.90 2.66 -24.48
N VAL A 137 -5.22 2.74 -24.64
CA VAL A 137 -5.94 4.01 -24.69
C VAL A 137 -6.57 4.21 -23.32
N ASP A 138 -6.22 5.30 -22.66
CA ASP A 138 -6.76 5.61 -21.33
C ASP A 138 -8.19 6.17 -21.40
N VAL A 139 -8.77 6.43 -20.24
CA VAL A 139 -10.13 6.98 -20.08
C VAL A 139 -10.34 8.36 -20.72
N CYS A 140 -9.27 9.09 -21.03
CA CYS A 140 -9.36 10.37 -21.74
C CYS A 140 -9.11 10.24 -23.25
N GLY A 141 -8.99 9.02 -23.77
CA GLY A 141 -8.72 8.75 -25.19
C GLY A 141 -7.25 8.93 -25.58
N THR A 142 -6.36 9.19 -24.63
CA THR A 142 -4.93 9.33 -24.89
C THR A 142 -4.27 7.96 -25.01
N ARG A 143 -3.56 7.73 -26.12
CA ARG A 143 -2.70 6.56 -26.25
C ARG A 143 -1.48 6.71 -25.34
N ARG A 144 -1.36 5.84 -24.35
CA ARG A 144 -0.22 5.78 -23.42
C ARG A 144 0.62 4.55 -23.70
N TYR A 145 1.89 4.62 -23.33
CA TYR A 145 2.85 3.52 -23.41
C TYR A 145 3.35 3.20 -22.02
N PHE A 146 3.52 1.91 -21.73
CA PHE A 146 4.04 1.42 -20.46
C PHE A 146 5.04 0.28 -20.71
N ALA A 147 5.90 0.02 -19.73
CA ALA A 147 6.81 -1.13 -19.74
C ALA A 147 6.02 -2.41 -19.42
N ASP A 148 5.95 -3.34 -20.37
CA ASP A 148 5.37 -4.68 -20.16
C ASP A 148 6.41 -5.61 -19.51
N GLU A 149 7.69 -5.37 -19.82
CA GLU A 149 8.84 -6.04 -19.22
C GLU A 149 9.90 -4.98 -18.88
N PHE A 150 10.41 -5.04 -17.66
CA PHE A 150 11.34 -4.07 -17.09
C PHE A 150 12.29 -4.76 -16.12
N ALA A 151 13.60 -4.57 -16.28
CA ALA A 151 14.61 -5.02 -15.32
C ALA A 151 14.51 -6.51 -14.91
N GLY A 152 14.11 -7.40 -15.83
CA GLY A 152 13.95 -8.83 -15.58
C GLY A 152 12.59 -9.25 -15.01
N VAL A 153 11.69 -8.30 -14.73
CA VAL A 153 10.34 -8.57 -14.21
C VAL A 153 9.25 -8.21 -15.23
N HIS A 154 8.06 -8.79 -15.02
CA HIS A 154 6.86 -8.55 -15.81
C HIS A 154 5.66 -8.42 -14.87
N GLY A 155 4.70 -7.58 -15.23
CA GLY A 155 3.53 -7.30 -14.39
C GLY A 155 3.88 -6.56 -13.10
N THR A 156 2.84 -6.16 -12.37
CA THR A 156 2.95 -5.30 -11.17
C THR A 156 3.23 -6.09 -9.88
N TYR A 157 3.18 -7.43 -9.94
CA TYR A 157 3.47 -8.32 -8.81
C TYR A 157 4.83 -8.99 -8.99
N PHE A 158 5.86 -8.39 -8.41
CA PHE A 158 7.23 -8.91 -8.45
C PHE A 158 7.91 -8.83 -7.09
N ARG A 159 9.00 -9.58 -6.91
CA ARG A 159 9.86 -9.47 -5.72
C ARG A 159 11.07 -8.62 -6.05
N LEU A 160 11.52 -7.79 -5.11
CA LEU A 160 12.72 -6.96 -5.29
C LEU A 160 13.98 -7.77 -5.62
N THR A 161 14.05 -9.03 -5.17
CA THR A 161 15.17 -9.95 -5.49
C THR A 161 15.22 -10.38 -6.95
N ASP A 162 14.11 -10.25 -7.68
CA ASP A 162 14.01 -10.67 -9.08
C ASP A 162 14.31 -9.49 -10.04
N VAL A 163 14.49 -8.27 -9.50
CA VAL A 163 14.75 -7.04 -10.26
C VAL A 163 16.25 -6.83 -10.42
N ASP A 164 16.69 -6.43 -11.61
CA ASP A 164 18.07 -6.02 -11.87
C ASP A 164 18.55 -4.98 -10.82
N PRO A 165 19.62 -5.25 -10.06
CA PRO A 165 20.15 -4.32 -9.06
C PRO A 165 20.50 -2.93 -9.63
N ALA A 166 20.94 -2.86 -10.89
CA ALA A 166 21.25 -1.58 -11.53
C ALA A 166 19.97 -0.74 -11.75
N ALA A 167 18.83 -1.38 -12.01
CA ALA A 167 17.54 -0.70 -12.10
C ALA A 167 17.10 -0.17 -10.73
N VAL A 168 17.29 -0.97 -9.66
CA VAL A 168 17.03 -0.54 -8.29
C VAL A 168 17.85 0.70 -7.94
N THR A 169 19.15 0.71 -8.24
CA THR A 169 20.01 1.88 -8.02
C THR A 169 19.54 3.09 -8.82
N ALA A 170 19.19 2.92 -10.10
CA ALA A 170 18.72 4.01 -10.95
C ALA A 170 17.41 4.63 -10.42
N ILE A 171 16.45 3.80 -10.01
CA ILE A 171 15.17 4.26 -9.45
C ILE A 171 15.33 4.94 -8.09
N LYS A 172 16.21 4.45 -7.22
CA LYS A 172 16.57 5.15 -5.98
C LYS A 172 17.22 6.51 -6.24
N GLY A 173 17.98 6.63 -7.32
CA GLY A 173 18.70 7.85 -7.71
C GLY A 173 17.90 8.86 -8.55
N ALA A 174 16.67 8.54 -8.98
CA ALA A 174 15.88 9.41 -9.86
C ALA A 174 15.55 10.78 -9.22
N PHE A 175 15.33 10.77 -7.90
CA PHE A 175 15.22 11.92 -7.01
C PHE A 175 15.49 11.42 -5.57
N PRO A 176 15.74 12.31 -4.59
CA PRO A 176 16.12 11.89 -3.24
C PRO A 176 15.25 10.74 -2.69
N PHE A 177 15.92 9.66 -2.27
CA PHE A 177 15.27 8.53 -1.63
C PHE A 177 15.08 8.84 -0.13
N PRO A 178 13.90 8.56 0.46
CA PRO A 178 13.66 8.72 1.89
C PRO A 178 14.75 8.11 2.74
N GLN A 179 15.23 8.85 3.72
CA GLN A 179 16.28 8.38 4.63
C GLN A 179 15.68 7.78 5.91
N THR A 180 14.43 8.11 6.23
CA THR A 180 13.73 7.67 7.43
C THR A 180 12.46 6.88 7.09
N VAL A 181 11.96 6.12 8.06
CA VAL A 181 10.70 5.37 7.92
C VAL A 181 9.53 6.34 7.78
N ALA A 182 9.56 7.45 8.53
CA ALA A 182 8.56 8.51 8.42
C ALA A 182 8.51 9.12 7.01
N GLU A 183 9.65 9.52 6.44
CA GLU A 183 9.72 10.05 5.08
C GLU A 183 9.24 9.04 4.03
N ALA A 184 9.57 7.75 4.20
CA ALA A 184 9.13 6.70 3.29
C ALA A 184 7.61 6.52 3.34
N PHE A 185 7.02 6.58 4.53
CA PHE A 185 5.58 6.50 4.70
C PHE A 185 4.86 7.71 4.07
N GLU A 186 5.39 8.93 4.25
CA GLU A 186 4.85 10.13 3.61
C GLU A 186 4.86 10.02 2.08
N GLU A 187 5.98 9.57 1.50
CA GLU A 187 6.05 9.37 0.05
C GLU A 187 5.06 8.28 -0.41
N LEU A 188 4.96 7.17 0.32
CA LEU A 188 4.05 6.07 -0.01
C LEU A 188 2.58 6.54 -0.01
N ARG A 189 2.15 7.30 1.00
CA ARG A 189 0.79 7.89 1.03
C ARG A 189 0.51 8.78 -0.17
N SER A 190 1.52 9.48 -0.68
CA SER A 190 1.36 10.33 -1.86
C SER A 190 1.15 9.51 -3.14
N TRP A 191 1.80 8.35 -3.26
CA TRP A 191 1.62 7.42 -4.36
C TRP A 191 0.26 6.74 -4.30
N ASP A 192 -0.11 6.18 -3.15
CA ASP A 192 -1.41 5.52 -2.95
C ASP A 192 -2.57 6.51 -3.17
N LYS A 193 -2.42 7.77 -2.76
CA LYS A 193 -3.38 8.83 -3.05
C LYS A 193 -3.54 9.06 -4.56
N LEU A 194 -2.43 9.17 -5.29
CA LEU A 194 -2.46 9.40 -6.74
C LEU A 194 -3.08 8.20 -7.48
N GLU A 195 -2.75 6.98 -7.05
CA GLU A 195 -3.33 5.74 -7.56
C GLU A 195 -4.85 5.74 -7.40
N LYS A 196 -5.34 5.99 -6.17
CA LYS A 196 -6.78 6.09 -5.88
C LYS A 196 -7.47 7.18 -6.67
N ASP A 197 -6.85 8.35 -6.77
CA ASP A 197 -7.41 9.48 -7.52
C ASP A 197 -7.59 9.12 -9.01
N ARG A 198 -6.65 8.38 -9.59
CA ARG A 198 -6.76 7.86 -10.98
C ARG A 198 -7.74 6.71 -11.10
N ALA A 199 -7.76 5.79 -10.14
CA ALA A 199 -8.67 4.65 -10.09
C ALA A 199 -10.15 5.06 -10.13
N ASN A 200 -10.51 6.22 -9.58
CA ASN A 200 -11.88 6.75 -9.59
C ASN A 200 -12.50 6.91 -10.99
N PHE A 201 -11.69 6.90 -12.06
CA PHE A 201 -12.15 7.04 -13.45
C PHE A 201 -12.26 5.71 -14.21
N TYR A 202 -11.88 4.57 -13.62
CA TYR A 202 -12.05 3.24 -14.23
C TYR A 202 -13.24 2.49 -13.62
N ASP A 203 -13.90 1.68 -14.44
CA ASP A 203 -15.11 0.93 -14.05
C ASP A 203 -14.88 -0.09 -12.92
N HIS A 204 -13.66 -0.59 -12.78
CA HIS A 204 -13.27 -1.51 -11.71
C HIS A 204 -12.57 -0.81 -10.53
N HIS A 205 -12.43 0.52 -10.59
CA HIS A 205 -11.72 1.29 -9.57
C HIS A 205 -10.30 0.79 -9.29
N GLU A 206 -9.63 0.33 -10.34
CA GLU A 206 -8.25 -0.14 -10.31
C GLU A 206 -7.41 0.73 -11.24
N TYR A 207 -6.24 1.12 -10.77
CA TYR A 207 -5.23 1.79 -11.55
C TYR A 207 -3.88 1.26 -11.11
N TYR A 208 -3.00 0.98 -12.07
CA TYR A 208 -1.64 0.53 -11.81
C TYR A 208 -0.66 1.49 -12.46
N PHE A 209 0.44 1.77 -11.77
CA PHE A 209 1.51 2.56 -12.35
C PHE A 209 2.32 1.75 -13.37
N ASP A 210 3.17 2.45 -14.13
CA ASP A 210 4.20 1.81 -14.94
C ASP A 210 5.27 1.17 -14.03
N LEU A 211 5.93 0.10 -14.49
CA LEU A 211 6.86 -0.71 -13.70
C LEU A 211 7.99 0.07 -13.01
N PRO A 212 8.60 1.12 -13.62
CA PRO A 212 9.59 1.95 -12.92
C PRO A 212 9.05 2.65 -11.66
N ILE A 213 7.76 3.01 -11.68
CA ILE A 213 7.10 3.69 -10.57
C ILE A 213 6.65 2.66 -9.53
N GLU A 214 6.11 1.51 -9.97
CA GLU A 214 5.80 0.39 -9.07
C GLU A 214 7.06 -0.09 -8.32
N LEU A 215 8.23 -0.11 -8.98
CA LEU A 215 9.49 -0.41 -8.31
C LEU A 215 9.80 0.60 -7.21
N ARG A 216 9.56 1.91 -7.44
CA ARG A 216 9.73 2.92 -6.38
C ARG A 216 8.79 2.65 -5.21
N VAL A 217 7.52 2.36 -5.47
CA VAL A 217 6.52 2.05 -4.46
C VAL A 217 6.92 0.81 -3.64
N GLU A 218 7.36 -0.27 -4.29
CA GLU A 218 7.82 -1.47 -3.58
C GLU A 218 9.09 -1.25 -2.77
N LEU A 219 10.00 -0.39 -3.22
CA LEU A 219 11.18 0.01 -2.44
C LEU A 219 10.78 0.79 -1.17
N LEU A 220 9.74 1.62 -1.23
CA LEU A 220 9.20 2.30 -0.04
C LEU A 220 8.53 1.31 0.91
N ARG A 221 7.75 0.37 0.38
CA ARG A 221 7.15 -0.72 1.18
C ARG A 221 8.22 -1.58 1.83
N ASP A 222 9.36 -1.80 1.18
CA ASP A 222 10.52 -2.48 1.76
C ASP A 222 11.15 -1.73 2.93
N VAL A 223 11.29 -0.40 2.84
CA VAL A 223 11.70 0.44 3.98
C VAL A 223 10.75 0.25 5.17
N MET A 224 9.44 0.28 4.93
CA MET A 224 8.45 0.10 6.00
C MET A 224 8.58 -1.26 6.69
N ARG A 225 8.90 -2.32 5.92
CA ARG A 225 9.08 -3.69 6.41
C ARG A 225 10.40 -3.88 7.16
N ASN A 226 11.50 -3.33 6.65
CA ASN A 226 12.84 -3.82 6.99
C ASN A 226 13.78 -2.77 7.61
N GLN A 227 13.59 -1.47 7.36
CA GLN A 227 14.51 -0.46 7.87
C GLN A 227 14.38 -0.33 9.40
N PRO A 228 15.46 -0.33 10.19
CA PRO A 228 15.37 -0.02 11.62
C PRO A 228 14.84 1.40 11.86
N VAL A 229 14.01 1.60 12.90
CA VAL A 229 13.59 2.95 13.30
C VAL A 229 14.78 3.71 13.88
N ALA A 230 14.94 4.98 13.51
CA ALA A 230 16.00 5.85 14.02
C ALA A 230 15.46 6.89 15.03
N SER A 231 14.15 7.05 15.12
CA SER A 231 13.49 8.05 15.97
C SER A 231 12.14 7.55 16.48
N TRP A 232 11.56 8.28 17.44
CA TRP A 232 10.17 8.05 17.86
C TRP A 232 9.16 8.30 16.73
N GLU A 233 9.46 9.25 15.84
CA GLU A 233 8.63 9.56 14.68
C GLU A 233 8.61 8.40 13.68
N ASP A 234 9.74 7.73 13.45
CA ASP A 234 9.80 6.51 12.64
C ASP A 234 8.96 5.38 13.22
N LEU A 235 8.96 5.27 14.55
CA LEU A 235 8.15 4.27 15.25
C LEU A 235 6.65 4.59 15.11
N ASP A 236 6.26 5.85 15.30
CA ASP A 236 4.88 6.32 15.08
C ASP A 236 4.44 6.06 13.63
N ALA A 237 5.29 6.38 12.64
CA ALA A 237 5.02 6.12 11.23
C ALA A 237 4.79 4.63 10.95
N ARG A 238 5.56 3.73 11.58
CA ARG A 238 5.35 2.28 11.44
C ARG A 238 4.02 1.83 12.06
N PHE A 239 3.65 2.36 13.22
CA PHE A 239 2.35 2.07 13.84
C PHE A 239 1.19 2.49 12.94
N HIS A 240 1.27 3.69 12.39
CA HIS A 240 0.26 4.22 11.46
C HIS A 240 0.26 3.51 10.11
N TYR A 241 1.41 3.03 9.63
CA TYR A 241 1.45 2.25 8.41
C TYR A 241 0.69 0.93 8.53
N LYS A 242 0.72 0.26 9.69
CA LYS A 242 -0.10 -0.96 9.88
C LYS A 242 -1.58 -0.64 9.72
N SER A 243 -2.09 0.37 10.44
CA SER A 243 -3.50 0.76 10.34
C SER A 243 -3.84 1.18 8.92
N TYR A 244 -2.99 2.00 8.30
CA TYR A 244 -3.16 2.45 6.93
C TYR A 244 -3.22 1.29 5.94
N SER A 245 -2.26 0.36 5.98
CA SER A 245 -2.21 -0.82 5.10
C SER A 245 -3.45 -1.71 5.22
N TRP A 246 -4.04 -1.81 6.42
CA TRP A 246 -5.29 -2.52 6.65
C TRP A 246 -6.46 -1.78 6.01
N GLN A 247 -6.53 -0.46 6.13
CA GLN A 247 -7.58 0.36 5.53
C GLN A 247 -7.58 0.26 4.00
N GLN A 248 -6.40 0.14 3.38
CA GLN A 248 -6.24 -0.02 1.93
C GLN A 248 -6.82 -1.33 1.37
N GLN A 249 -7.07 -2.35 2.20
CA GLN A 249 -7.61 -3.64 1.74
C GLN A 249 -9.10 -3.58 1.43
N TRP A 250 -9.77 -2.49 1.82
CA TRP A 250 -11.21 -2.34 1.66
C TRP A 250 -11.52 -1.37 0.52
N ILE A 251 -12.48 -1.76 -0.34
CA ILE A 251 -13.01 -0.90 -1.42
C ILE A 251 -13.54 0.42 -0.85
N ASP A 252 -14.23 0.34 0.28
CA ASP A 252 -14.65 1.47 1.09
C ASP A 252 -13.78 1.46 2.35
N GLU A 253 -12.93 2.49 2.52
CA GLU A 253 -12.05 2.61 3.68
C GLU A 253 -12.84 2.46 4.98
N ARG A 254 -12.34 1.61 5.87
CA ARG A 254 -12.95 1.36 7.18
C ARG A 254 -12.10 1.97 8.28
N GLU A 255 -12.72 2.23 9.42
CA GLU A 255 -11.95 2.54 10.62
C GLU A 255 -11.13 1.33 11.03
N PHE A 256 -9.89 1.58 11.44
CA PHE A 256 -8.99 0.52 11.87
C PHE A 256 -9.43 0.01 13.25
N GLU A 257 -10.04 -1.16 13.29
CA GLU A 257 -10.58 -1.78 14.50
C GLU A 257 -9.65 -2.88 15.04
N ASP A 258 -8.59 -2.48 15.75
CA ASP A 258 -7.70 -3.39 16.48
C ASP A 258 -7.42 -2.80 17.86
N ALA A 259 -8.17 -3.26 18.86
CA ALA A 259 -8.09 -2.76 20.23
C ALA A 259 -6.73 -3.06 20.88
N GLU A 260 -6.12 -4.20 20.56
CA GLU A 260 -4.80 -4.59 21.07
C GLU A 260 -3.72 -3.67 20.49
N TRP A 261 -3.76 -3.41 19.18
CA TRP A 261 -2.84 -2.49 18.53
C TRP A 261 -3.01 -1.05 19.02
N SER A 262 -4.24 -0.61 19.23
CA SER A 262 -4.55 0.72 19.76
C SER A 262 -4.01 0.90 21.19
N ARG A 263 -4.15 -0.14 22.04
CA ARG A 263 -3.57 -0.15 23.39
C ARG A 263 -2.05 -0.11 23.36
N LEU A 264 -1.42 -0.94 22.52
CA LEU A 264 0.03 -0.94 22.34
C LEU A 264 0.56 0.43 21.92
N PHE A 265 -0.08 1.07 20.94
CA PHE A 265 0.31 2.40 20.49
C PHE A 265 0.19 3.45 21.62
N ALA A 266 -0.91 3.41 22.38
CA ALA A 266 -1.08 4.28 23.55
C ALA A 266 -0.01 4.04 24.63
N ASP A 267 0.39 2.79 24.89
CA ASP A 267 1.45 2.45 25.83
C ASP A 267 2.80 3.02 25.40
N VAL A 268 3.13 2.95 24.09
CA VAL A 268 4.35 3.57 23.55
C VAL A 268 4.36 5.08 23.78
N GLN A 269 3.24 5.78 23.56
CA GLN A 269 3.16 7.22 23.80
C GLN A 269 3.35 7.59 25.28
N ILE A 270 2.80 6.79 26.20
CA ILE A 270 3.00 6.97 27.64
C ILE A 270 4.49 6.81 27.99
N LEU A 271 5.14 5.75 27.52
CA LEU A 271 6.56 5.51 27.77
C LEU A 271 7.45 6.61 27.19
N ARG A 272 7.11 7.11 25.99
CA ARG A 272 7.81 8.24 25.37
C ARG A 272 7.70 9.50 26.25
N ALA A 273 6.51 9.84 26.74
CA ALA A 273 6.31 11.00 27.61
C ALA A 273 7.08 10.87 28.94
N GLN A 274 7.14 9.67 29.51
CA GLN A 274 7.94 9.38 30.72
C GLN A 274 9.45 9.53 30.45
N SER A 275 9.92 9.10 29.29
CA SER A 275 11.34 9.25 28.91
C SER A 275 11.76 10.71 28.75
N ALA A 276 10.87 11.58 28.25
CA ALA A 276 11.14 13.00 28.04
C ALA A 276 11.16 13.83 29.32
N THR A 277 10.50 13.36 30.38
CA THR A 277 10.35 14.06 31.67
C THR A 277 11.44 13.70 32.69
N THR A 278 12.31 12.74 32.36
CA THR A 278 13.42 12.35 33.24
C THR A 278 14.64 13.26 32.99
N PRO A 279 15.09 14.08 33.95
CA PRO A 279 16.24 14.95 33.74
C PRO A 279 17.52 14.11 33.61
N THR A 280 18.13 14.16 32.43
CA THR A 280 19.46 13.59 32.19
C THR A 280 20.46 14.37 33.06
N LYS A 281 20.89 13.79 34.19
CA LYS A 281 22.04 14.32 34.94
C LYS A 281 23.28 14.14 34.08
N SER A 282 23.64 15.17 33.32
CA SER A 282 24.90 15.29 32.59
C SER A 282 26.06 15.32 33.59
N GLY A 283 26.73 14.17 33.74
CA GLY A 283 27.95 14.03 34.53
C GLY A 283 29.18 14.26 33.66
N GLN A 284 29.92 15.31 34.01
CA GLN A 284 31.24 15.68 33.51
C GLN A 284 32.31 14.59 33.68
N SER A 285 33.39 14.82 32.93
CA SER A 285 34.79 14.47 33.18
C SER A 285 35.24 13.05 32.83
N GLY A 286 36.06 13.00 31.78
CA GLY A 286 36.79 11.82 31.36
C GLY A 286 38.09 11.61 32.15
N THR A 287 38.61 10.41 32.03
CA THR A 287 40.05 10.09 32.07
C THR A 287 40.23 8.70 31.46
N PRO A 288 41.39 8.43 30.82
CA PRO A 288 41.54 7.35 29.85
C PRO A 288 42.00 6.06 30.52
N VAL A 289 41.48 4.90 30.08
CA VAL A 289 42.05 3.60 30.47
C VAL A 289 42.05 2.63 29.28
N HIS A 290 43.29 2.29 28.90
CA HIS A 290 43.81 1.05 28.32
C HIS A 290 42.89 0.17 27.44
N GLN A 291 43.29 0.07 26.17
CA GLN A 291 42.97 -1.04 25.27
C GLN A 291 43.70 -2.32 25.71
N GLU A 292 43.00 -3.44 25.74
CA GLU A 292 43.46 -4.75 25.22
C GLU A 292 42.24 -5.64 24.86
N PRO A 293 42.42 -6.66 23.99
CA PRO A 293 41.53 -6.85 22.85
C PRO A 293 40.59 -8.05 22.98
N GLY A 294 39.38 -7.92 22.43
CA GLY A 294 38.54 -9.07 22.13
C GLY A 294 37.05 -8.77 22.19
N TYR A 295 36.38 -8.95 21.05
CA TYR A 295 34.93 -8.97 20.85
C TYR A 295 34.22 -7.61 20.73
N ARG A 296 33.98 -7.20 19.48
CA ARG A 296 33.02 -6.16 19.11
C ARG A 296 31.64 -6.80 18.95
N ASP A 297 30.70 -6.39 19.79
CA ASP A 297 29.27 -6.55 19.57
C ASP A 297 28.65 -5.14 19.58
N PRO A 298 27.92 -4.69 18.55
CA PRO A 298 27.47 -3.30 18.48
C PRO A 298 26.16 -3.10 19.26
N GLY A 299 26.25 -2.30 20.33
CA GLY A 299 25.21 -1.34 20.66
C GLY A 299 23.95 -1.86 21.36
N ALA A 300 24.07 -2.23 22.64
CA ALA A 300 22.97 -2.17 23.60
C ALA A 300 23.42 -1.34 24.81
N GLN A 301 22.98 -0.09 24.91
CA GLN A 301 23.13 0.72 26.11
C GLN A 301 22.22 0.17 27.22
N SER A 302 22.64 -0.88 27.92
CA SER A 302 22.07 -1.24 29.22
C SER A 302 22.87 -0.54 30.30
N GLY A 303 22.27 0.46 30.97
CA GLY A 303 22.84 1.14 32.13
C GLY A 303 23.06 0.16 33.28
N HIS A 304 24.22 -0.49 33.34
CA HIS A 304 24.59 -1.31 34.48
C HIS A 304 24.92 -0.41 35.67
N ARG A 305 24.06 -0.43 36.69
CA ARG A 305 24.30 0.22 37.97
C ARG A 305 25.60 -0.33 38.59
N THR A 306 26.59 0.55 38.73
CA THR A 306 27.95 0.20 39.16
C THR A 306 27.97 -0.25 40.62
N THR A 307 28.99 -1.04 40.98
CA THR A 307 29.18 -1.52 42.37
C THR A 307 29.31 -0.37 43.38
N SER A 308 29.88 0.77 42.96
CA SER A 308 29.99 1.97 43.79
C SER A 308 28.63 2.62 44.06
N GLN A 309 27.76 2.72 43.04
CA GLN A 309 26.38 3.20 43.20
C GLN A 309 25.59 2.30 44.15
N LYS A 310 25.64 0.98 43.95
CA LYS A 310 24.99 0.02 44.86
C LYS A 310 25.47 0.16 46.30
N ARG A 311 26.78 0.39 46.51
CA ARG A 311 27.35 0.63 47.85
C ARG A 311 26.85 1.93 48.47
N ALA A 312 26.81 3.02 47.71
CA ALA A 312 26.32 4.31 48.19
C ALA A 312 24.85 4.22 48.63
N ASP A 313 24.02 3.53 47.86
CA ASP A 313 22.60 3.34 48.16
C ASP A 313 22.39 2.47 49.41
N VAL A 314 23.23 1.44 49.64
CA VAL A 314 23.20 0.69 50.90
C VAL A 314 23.55 1.58 52.09
N LEU A 315 24.60 2.40 51.98
CA LEU A 315 25.03 3.28 53.08
C LEU A 315 23.97 4.34 53.38
N SER A 316 23.35 4.93 52.36
CA SER A 316 22.24 5.88 52.53
C SER A 316 21.05 5.25 53.26
N MET A 317 20.68 4.01 52.91
CA MET A 317 19.59 3.28 53.59
C MET A 317 19.93 2.91 55.04
N LEU A 318 21.19 2.65 55.35
CA LEU A 318 21.63 2.40 56.72
C LEU A 318 21.59 3.67 57.59
N ASP A 319 21.82 4.83 56.98
CA ASP A 319 21.79 6.13 57.65
C ASP A 319 20.34 6.61 57.90
N THR A 320 19.48 6.51 56.88
CA THR A 320 18.07 6.96 56.99
C THR A 320 17.14 5.97 57.68
N HIS A 321 17.45 4.66 57.63
CA HIS A 321 16.60 3.60 58.18
C HIS A 321 17.42 2.54 58.94
N PRO A 322 18.04 2.91 60.08
CA PRO A 322 18.95 2.02 60.82
C PRO A 322 18.26 0.77 61.40
N ASP A 323 16.95 0.87 61.65
CA ASP A 323 16.06 -0.15 62.20
C ASP A 323 15.71 -1.28 61.20
N LEU A 324 15.86 -1.04 59.90
CA LEU A 324 15.57 -2.05 58.89
C LEU A 324 16.57 -3.22 58.95
N SER A 325 16.09 -4.43 58.71
CA SER A 325 16.96 -5.62 58.62
C SER A 325 17.81 -5.60 57.34
N SER A 326 19.00 -6.23 57.40
CA SER A 326 19.91 -6.34 56.23
C SER A 326 19.26 -7.02 55.02
N ARG A 327 18.28 -7.92 55.23
CA ARG A 327 17.54 -8.58 54.14
C ARG A 327 16.58 -7.62 53.44
N GLU A 328 15.91 -6.75 54.18
CA GLU A 328 14.97 -5.78 53.61
C GLU A 328 15.69 -4.67 52.84
N ILE A 329 16.83 -4.18 53.36
CA ILE A 329 17.68 -3.23 52.63
C ILE A 329 18.24 -3.86 51.35
N ALA A 330 18.68 -5.12 51.42
CA ALA A 330 19.18 -5.86 50.26
C ALA A 330 18.12 -5.99 49.14
N ARG A 331 16.87 -6.29 49.52
CA ARG A 331 15.73 -6.37 48.59
C ARG A 331 15.46 -5.04 47.91
N ARG A 332 15.47 -3.93 48.65
CA ARG A 332 15.20 -2.58 48.12
C ARG A 332 16.32 -2.05 47.22
N VAL A 333 17.57 -2.39 47.54
CA VAL A 333 18.74 -1.85 46.82
C VAL A 333 19.17 -2.76 45.65
N GLY A 334 18.85 -4.06 45.69
CA GLY A 334 19.23 -5.04 44.68
C GLY A 334 20.64 -5.60 44.87
N VAL A 335 21.01 -5.91 46.12
CA VAL A 335 22.30 -6.52 46.52
C VAL A 335 22.08 -7.73 47.42
N SER A 336 23.12 -8.51 47.72
CA SER A 336 22.98 -9.63 48.66
C SER A 336 22.86 -9.14 50.11
N PRO A 337 22.09 -9.84 50.98
CA PRO A 337 22.04 -9.52 52.41
C PRO A 337 23.40 -9.55 53.12
N GLN A 338 24.34 -10.38 52.63
CA GLN A 338 25.71 -10.45 53.14
C GLN A 338 26.51 -9.16 52.84
N THR A 339 26.32 -8.57 51.66
CA THR A 339 26.93 -7.28 51.31
C THR A 339 26.46 -6.18 52.26
N VAL A 340 25.15 -6.12 52.55
CA VAL A 340 24.58 -5.14 53.50
C VAL A 340 25.11 -5.37 54.91
N ALA A 341 25.15 -6.61 55.40
CA ALA A 341 25.68 -6.93 56.73
C ALA A 341 27.17 -6.55 56.89
N THR A 342 27.96 -6.71 55.83
CA THR A 342 29.37 -6.32 55.82
C THR A 342 29.54 -4.80 55.84
N LEU A 343 28.74 -4.06 55.08
CA LEU A 343 28.77 -2.60 55.08
C LEU A 343 28.26 -2.02 56.40
N ARG A 344 27.22 -2.61 57.00
CA ARG A 344 26.71 -2.23 58.32
C ARG A 344 27.77 -2.37 59.40
N ARG A 345 28.50 -3.50 59.44
CA ARG A 345 29.63 -3.70 60.39
C ARG A 345 30.75 -2.68 60.20
N LYS A 346 31.06 -2.33 58.95
CA LYS A 346 32.08 -1.31 58.65
C LYS A 346 31.65 0.09 59.05
N ALA A 347 30.36 0.41 58.94
CA ALA A 347 29.80 1.69 59.35
C ALA A 347 29.65 1.83 60.88
N SER A 348 29.53 0.72 61.63
CA SER A 348 29.46 0.73 63.10
C SER A 348 30.82 0.71 63.80
N HIS A 349 31.92 0.64 63.05
CA HIS A 349 33.31 0.58 63.57
C HIS A 349 34.20 1.71 63.04
N GLY A 350 33.60 2.69 62.35
CA GLY A 350 34.17 4.02 62.12
C GLY A 350 33.32 5.03 62.88
#